data_AF-A0A662C1J6-F1
#
_entry.id   AF-A0A662C1J6-F1
#
_cell.length_a   1.000
_cell.length_b   1.000
_cell.length_c   1.000
_cell.angle_alpha   90.00
_cell.angle_beta   90.00
_cell.angle_gamma   90.00
#
_symmetry.space_group_name_H-M   'P 1'
#
loop_
_entity.id
_entity.type
_entity.pdbx_description
1 polymer ?
#
loop_
_entity_poly.entity_id
_entity_poly.type
_entity_poly.pdbx_seq_one_letter_code
_entity_poly.pdbx_strand_id
1 'polypeptide(L)'
;MIMKHKVNYLVFLVFIFSNSFCLAQDFKNGSYSVGFKYFKTYDESRPYVVNNDTISRPLLIHFWYPSKDNLKKESYSFKNYINLISLREDFNKASSEVDGNSFNFINAYSRFAKQHLGIDTSLTTQQILNSSVTAQYGITIAKSKKKFPLIIYAPSNSKSSVQNHIICEYLASHGFMVVSVGSAGGESLNRKNDQISIMAQVADMEYILNYFEDSLKIKYNGLGLFGFSTGGLATTIFQMRNEEVGAVFSMDGSQEYGHYMTLSKVDDFNLEKTNVPYCLVHNNYENFSVYPFYSSIVSREKYRFRMPYLDHNGFVSYWRFFDLCSTNNSVSKFCVSYDYISSAALTFFNTYLKPEHVSNSKSELSFQNNEYIKAEAKDNSAIAQLGNLILSDGIASAMDYISSNQETFVNKENEINILSKMFRDSYKNEAKELLLFNTKNHPNSWQAHFELGFTYKLHDELTLAKESLLKAQELNPENAEINKVLNEINESEKK
;
A
#
# COMPACT_ATOMS: atom_id res chain seq x y z
N MET A 1 27.06 -17.72 -77.21
CA MET A 1 25.62 -17.71 -76.86
C MET A 1 25.54 -17.87 -75.34
N ILE A 2 25.39 -16.75 -74.63
CA ILE A 2 25.57 -16.62 -73.18
C ILE A 2 24.24 -16.97 -72.50
N MET A 3 24.16 -18.14 -71.83
CA MET A 3 23.04 -18.50 -70.96
C MET A 3 23.28 -17.92 -69.56
N LYS A 4 22.48 -16.91 -69.21
CA LYS A 4 22.39 -16.35 -67.86
C LYS A 4 21.63 -17.32 -66.96
N HIS A 5 22.28 -17.92 -65.96
CA HIS A 5 21.60 -18.53 -64.82
C HIS A 5 21.11 -17.41 -63.89
N LYS A 6 19.79 -17.23 -63.80
CA LYS A 6 19.15 -16.44 -62.75
C LYS A 6 19.12 -17.27 -61.47
N VAL A 7 19.94 -16.90 -60.49
CA VAL A 7 19.83 -17.38 -59.11
C VAL A 7 18.75 -16.54 -58.43
N ASN A 8 17.60 -17.15 -58.13
CA ASN A 8 16.57 -16.52 -57.29
C ASN A 8 16.96 -16.73 -55.82
N TYR A 9 17.35 -15.66 -55.13
CA TYR A 9 17.43 -15.66 -53.67
C TYR A 9 16.02 -15.45 -53.11
N LEU A 10 15.46 -16.49 -52.49
CA LEU A 10 14.25 -16.39 -51.70
C LEU A 10 14.61 -15.79 -50.32
N VAL A 11 14.44 -14.48 -50.17
CA VAL A 11 14.59 -13.81 -48.88
C VAL A 11 13.35 -14.15 -48.03
N PHE A 12 13.50 -15.06 -47.09
CA PHE A 12 12.52 -15.27 -46.02
C PHE A 12 12.64 -14.09 -45.04
N LEU A 13 11.79 -13.08 -45.22
CA LEU A 13 11.63 -12.01 -44.24
C LEU A 13 10.82 -12.56 -43.07
N VAL A 14 11.52 -13.07 -42.05
CA VAL A 14 10.91 -13.40 -40.76
C VAL A 14 10.63 -12.08 -40.06
N PHE A 15 9.40 -11.58 -40.18
CA PHE A 15 8.89 -10.56 -39.30
C PHE A 15 8.72 -11.18 -37.90
N ILE A 16 9.74 -11.04 -37.06
CA ILE A 16 9.57 -11.20 -35.61
C ILE A 16 8.82 -9.96 -35.14
N PHE A 17 7.50 -10.02 -35.14
CA PHE A 17 6.71 -9.07 -34.38
C PHE A 17 6.91 -9.40 -32.90
N SER A 18 7.84 -8.70 -32.24
CA SER A 18 7.85 -8.55 -30.79
C SER A 18 6.68 -7.68 -30.37
N ASN A 19 5.50 -8.28 -30.38
CA ASN A 19 4.27 -7.69 -29.88
C ASN A 19 4.28 -7.79 -28.35
N SER A 20 4.99 -6.88 -27.69
CA SER A 20 4.82 -6.62 -26.27
C SER A 20 3.52 -5.83 -26.06
N PHE A 21 2.39 -6.54 -26.11
CA PHE A 21 1.09 -6.04 -25.68
C PHE A 21 0.86 -6.52 -24.23
N CYS A 22 0.95 -5.60 -23.28
CA CYS A 22 0.47 -5.78 -21.92
C CYS A 22 -0.95 -5.19 -21.84
N LEU A 23 -1.86 -5.83 -22.58
CA LEU A 23 -3.26 -5.85 -22.18
C LEU A 23 -3.34 -6.76 -20.94
N ALA A 24 -4.31 -6.58 -20.05
CA ALA A 24 -4.56 -7.53 -18.96
C ALA A 24 -5.13 -8.87 -19.46
N GLN A 25 -4.36 -9.54 -20.30
CA GLN A 25 -4.52 -10.94 -20.58
C GLN A 25 -3.79 -11.70 -19.47
N ASP A 26 -4.62 -12.38 -18.67
CA ASP A 26 -4.28 -13.48 -17.79
C ASP A 26 -3.64 -13.08 -16.44
N PHE A 27 -4.47 -12.75 -15.44
CA PHE A 27 -4.19 -13.04 -14.03
C PHE A 27 -4.01 -14.56 -13.88
N LYS A 28 -2.86 -15.06 -14.33
CA LYS A 28 -2.53 -16.45 -14.42
C LYS A 28 -1.38 -16.70 -13.49
N ASN A 29 -1.57 -17.71 -12.65
CA ASN A 29 -0.52 -18.19 -11.76
C ASN A 29 0.70 -18.62 -12.59
N GLY A 30 1.88 -18.41 -12.01
CA GLY A 30 3.14 -18.78 -12.63
C GLY A 30 3.33 -20.30 -12.69
N SER A 31 4.53 -20.72 -13.11
CA SER A 31 4.84 -22.13 -13.34
C SER A 31 4.92 -22.99 -12.08
N TYR A 32 4.95 -22.39 -10.89
CA TYR A 32 5.03 -23.12 -9.62
C TYR A 32 3.64 -23.29 -9.00
N SER A 33 3.39 -24.45 -8.40
CA SER A 33 2.34 -24.58 -7.40
C SER A 33 2.72 -23.76 -6.16
N VAL A 34 1.72 -23.32 -5.40
CA VAL A 34 1.94 -22.47 -4.22
C VAL A 34 1.91 -23.34 -2.97
N GLY A 35 3.02 -23.38 -2.25
CA GLY A 35 3.08 -23.96 -0.91
C GLY A 35 2.78 -22.91 0.15
N PHE A 36 2.19 -23.34 1.26
CA PHE A 36 1.93 -22.52 2.43
C PHE A 36 2.31 -23.25 3.72
N LYS A 37 2.96 -22.52 4.63
CA LYS A 37 3.21 -22.93 6.03
C LYS A 37 2.93 -21.75 6.94
N TYR A 38 2.64 -22.04 8.20
CA TYR A 38 2.67 -21.04 9.25
C TYR A 38 3.50 -21.54 10.44
N PHE A 39 4.08 -20.62 11.19
CA PHE A 39 4.88 -20.89 12.37
C PHE A 39 4.33 -20.08 13.54
N LYS A 40 4.15 -20.76 14.67
CA LYS A 40 3.75 -20.15 15.94
C LYS A 40 5.02 -19.97 16.76
N THR A 41 5.34 -18.73 17.14
CA THR A 41 6.51 -18.44 17.96
C THR A 41 6.24 -17.24 18.84
N TYR A 42 7.14 -17.01 19.80
CA TYR A 42 7.09 -15.90 20.73
C TYR A 42 8.41 -15.13 20.64
N ASP A 43 8.31 -13.81 20.63
CA ASP A 43 9.44 -12.94 20.88
C ASP A 43 9.52 -12.66 22.38
N GLU A 44 10.36 -13.45 23.06
CA GLU A 44 10.58 -13.39 24.50
C GLU A 44 11.19 -12.06 24.97
N SER A 45 11.71 -11.24 24.06
CA SER A 45 12.30 -9.93 24.40
C SER A 45 11.27 -8.81 24.52
N ARG A 46 10.02 -9.03 24.07
CA ARG A 46 8.98 -7.99 24.00
C ARG A 46 7.69 -8.44 24.70
N PRO A 47 7.14 -7.64 25.62
CA PRO A 47 5.90 -7.97 26.30
C PRO A 47 4.67 -7.75 25.41
N TYR A 48 3.59 -8.43 25.73
CA TYR A 48 2.30 -8.31 25.06
C TYR A 48 1.15 -8.63 26.03
N VAL A 49 0.08 -7.85 25.97
CA VAL A 49 -1.03 -7.90 26.92
C VAL A 49 -2.27 -8.46 26.22
N VAL A 50 -2.77 -9.58 26.74
CA VAL A 50 -4.02 -10.24 26.30
C VAL A 50 -4.89 -10.47 27.53
N ASN A 51 -6.13 -9.98 27.54
CA ASN A 51 -7.07 -10.18 28.64
C ASN A 51 -6.52 -9.80 30.05
N ASN A 52 -5.70 -8.75 30.11
CA ASN A 52 -4.95 -8.28 31.30
C ASN A 52 -3.77 -9.16 31.75
N ASP A 53 -3.50 -10.27 31.07
CA ASP A 53 -2.30 -11.07 31.28
C ASP A 53 -1.17 -10.56 30.40
N THR A 54 0.05 -10.51 30.95
CA THR A 54 1.26 -10.19 30.17
C THR A 54 1.94 -11.49 29.75
N ILE A 55 2.07 -11.66 28.44
CA ILE A 55 2.78 -12.76 27.78
C ILE A 55 3.93 -12.21 26.94
N SER A 56 4.81 -13.10 26.47
CA SER A 56 5.76 -12.76 25.41
C SER A 56 5.02 -12.47 24.11
N ARG A 57 5.58 -11.61 23.25
CA ARG A 57 4.87 -11.17 22.04
C ARG A 57 4.61 -12.34 21.08
N PRO A 58 3.33 -12.70 20.82
CA PRO A 58 3.00 -13.80 19.93
C PRO A 58 3.22 -13.38 18.48
N LEU A 59 3.93 -14.22 17.73
CA LEU A 59 4.19 -14.02 16.30
C LEU A 59 3.70 -15.24 15.51
N LEU A 60 2.58 -15.05 14.80
CA LEU A 60 2.06 -16.02 13.84
C LEU A 60 2.59 -15.73 12.44
N ILE A 61 3.71 -16.36 12.11
CA ILE A 61 4.41 -16.16 10.84
C ILE A 61 3.70 -16.95 9.75
N HIS A 62 3.36 -16.27 8.65
CA HIS A 62 2.76 -16.85 7.45
C HIS A 62 3.82 -16.93 6.35
N PHE A 63 3.92 -18.06 5.66
CA PHE A 63 4.93 -18.30 4.64
C PHE A 63 4.34 -18.92 3.38
N TRP A 64 4.34 -18.16 2.28
CA TRP A 64 4.02 -18.63 0.94
C TRP A 64 5.30 -18.85 0.12
N TYR A 65 5.36 -19.94 -0.63
CA TYR A 65 6.57 -20.30 -1.37
C TYR A 65 6.29 -21.11 -2.64
N PRO A 66 7.20 -21.07 -3.63
CA PRO A 66 7.08 -21.89 -4.83
C PRO A 66 7.30 -23.37 -4.50
N SER A 67 6.47 -24.22 -5.10
CA SER A 67 6.57 -25.67 -5.05
C SER A 67 6.45 -26.28 -6.46
N LYS A 68 7.03 -27.47 -6.63
CA LYS A 68 6.81 -28.33 -7.81
C LYS A 68 5.80 -29.46 -7.52
N ASP A 69 5.49 -29.68 -6.25
CA ASP A 69 4.50 -30.65 -5.83
C ASP A 69 3.11 -30.06 -6.06
N ASN A 70 2.16 -30.90 -6.46
CA ASN A 70 0.75 -30.52 -6.60
C ASN A 70 -0.14 -31.63 -6.05
N LEU A 71 -0.70 -31.42 -4.86
CA LEU A 71 -1.66 -32.31 -4.23
C LEU A 71 -3.00 -32.16 -4.95
N LYS A 72 -3.26 -33.02 -5.93
CA LYS A 72 -4.52 -33.03 -6.70
C LYS A 72 -5.79 -33.29 -5.85
N LYS A 73 -5.70 -33.51 -4.54
CA LYS A 73 -6.79 -34.11 -3.74
C LYS A 73 -7.15 -33.40 -2.42
N GLU A 74 -6.37 -32.43 -1.96
CA GLU A 74 -6.68 -31.68 -0.74
C GLU A 74 -6.55 -30.18 -1.02
N SER A 75 -7.63 -29.53 -1.46
CA SER A 75 -7.60 -28.09 -1.64
C SER A 75 -7.56 -27.44 -0.25
N TYR A 76 -6.50 -26.70 0.04
CA TYR A 76 -6.50 -25.80 1.19
C TYR A 76 -7.63 -24.79 0.96
N SER A 77 -8.56 -24.68 1.92
CA SER A 77 -9.71 -23.78 1.80
C SER A 77 -9.40 -22.43 2.42
N PHE A 78 -10.20 -21.44 2.05
CA PHE A 78 -10.12 -20.10 2.63
C PHE A 78 -10.35 -20.09 4.14
N LYS A 79 -11.19 -20.99 4.65
CA LYS A 79 -11.38 -21.23 6.10
C LYS A 79 -10.06 -21.45 6.81
N ASN A 80 -9.11 -22.16 6.19
CA ASN A 80 -7.82 -22.42 6.82
C ASN A 80 -7.02 -21.13 7.04
N TYR A 81 -7.07 -20.15 6.13
CA TYR A 81 -6.48 -18.83 6.36
C TYR A 81 -7.24 -18.04 7.42
N ILE A 82 -8.57 -18.03 7.36
CA ILE A 82 -9.37 -17.22 8.28
C ILE A 82 -9.24 -17.73 9.73
N ASN A 83 -9.12 -19.04 9.91
CA ASN A 83 -8.84 -19.63 11.22
C ASN A 83 -7.53 -19.10 11.85
N LEU A 84 -6.53 -18.76 11.04
CA LEU A 84 -5.27 -18.18 11.54
C LEU A 84 -5.44 -16.75 12.07
N ILE A 85 -6.44 -16.00 11.60
CA ILE A 85 -6.75 -14.68 12.18
C ILE A 85 -7.16 -14.83 13.64
N SER A 86 -8.01 -15.82 13.95
CA SER A 86 -8.52 -16.09 15.30
C SER A 86 -7.43 -16.53 16.28
N LEU A 87 -6.34 -17.10 15.78
CA LEU A 87 -5.21 -17.64 16.56
C LEU A 87 -4.09 -16.62 16.83
N ARG A 88 -4.18 -15.39 16.31
CA ARG A 88 -3.05 -14.45 16.31
C ARG A 88 -2.45 -14.11 17.66
N GLU A 89 -3.29 -14.00 18.69
CA GLU A 89 -2.89 -13.61 20.05
C GLU A 89 -2.96 -14.78 21.04
N ASP A 90 -3.65 -15.85 20.68
CA ASP A 90 -3.80 -17.06 21.48
C ASP A 90 -3.75 -18.30 20.57
N PHE A 91 -2.63 -19.01 20.61
CA PHE A 91 -2.37 -20.19 19.80
C PHE A 91 -3.13 -21.44 20.26
N ASN A 92 -3.73 -21.40 21.46
CA ASN A 92 -4.40 -22.53 22.13
C ASN A 92 -5.93 -22.39 22.13
N LYS A 93 -6.46 -21.35 21.48
CA LYS A 93 -7.89 -21.12 21.34
C LYS A 93 -8.63 -22.35 20.83
N ALA A 94 -9.75 -22.68 21.47
CA ALA A 94 -10.55 -23.86 21.15
C ALA A 94 -11.10 -23.80 19.72
N SER A 95 -11.12 -24.95 19.02
CA SER A 95 -11.55 -25.02 17.62
C SER A 95 -12.98 -24.50 17.38
N SER A 96 -13.90 -24.68 18.32
CA SER A 96 -15.27 -24.16 18.24
C SER A 96 -15.30 -22.63 18.27
N GLU A 97 -14.44 -22.00 19.07
CA GLU A 97 -14.31 -20.55 19.14
C GLU A 97 -13.64 -20.00 17.87
N VAL A 98 -12.59 -20.69 17.39
CA VAL A 98 -11.94 -20.35 16.11
C VAL A 98 -12.96 -20.39 14.97
N ASP A 99 -13.76 -21.45 14.88
CA ASP A 99 -14.77 -21.61 13.84
C ASP A 99 -15.86 -20.53 13.92
N GLY A 100 -16.35 -20.20 15.12
CA GLY A 100 -17.31 -19.12 15.34
C GLY A 100 -16.75 -17.75 14.95
N ASN A 101 -15.53 -17.44 15.35
CA ASN A 101 -14.83 -16.19 15.00
C ASN A 101 -14.62 -16.08 13.49
N SER A 102 -14.19 -17.17 12.84
CA SER A 102 -14.00 -17.21 11.38
C SER A 102 -15.30 -16.99 10.62
N PHE A 103 -16.38 -17.63 11.05
CA PHE A 103 -17.70 -17.43 10.46
C PHE A 103 -18.17 -15.98 10.62
N ASN A 104 -18.08 -15.43 11.83
CA ASN A 104 -18.50 -14.06 12.11
C ASN A 104 -17.69 -13.03 11.32
N PHE A 105 -16.38 -13.23 11.21
CA PHE A 105 -15.50 -12.37 10.43
C PHE A 105 -15.91 -12.35 8.95
N ILE A 106 -16.05 -13.52 8.30
CA ILE A 106 -16.43 -13.57 6.88
C ILE A 106 -17.86 -13.11 6.64
N ASN A 107 -18.79 -13.41 7.53
CA ASN A 107 -20.15 -12.92 7.44
C ASN A 107 -20.21 -11.38 7.51
N ALA A 108 -19.38 -10.74 8.33
CA ALA A 108 -19.31 -9.29 8.39
C ALA A 108 -18.69 -8.69 7.11
N TYR A 109 -17.57 -9.25 6.64
CA TYR A 109 -16.89 -8.75 5.44
C TYR A 109 -17.70 -8.98 4.16
N SER A 110 -18.39 -10.12 4.01
CA SER A 110 -19.23 -10.39 2.84
C SER A 110 -20.44 -9.44 2.79
N ARG A 111 -21.07 -9.16 3.94
CA ARG A 111 -22.15 -8.16 4.03
C ARG A 111 -21.66 -6.76 3.68
N PHE A 112 -20.49 -6.36 4.19
CA PHE A 112 -19.88 -5.08 3.85
C PHE A 112 -19.63 -4.98 2.34
N ALA A 113 -19.03 -6.01 1.74
CA ALA A 113 -18.75 -6.07 0.30
C ALA A 113 -20.04 -5.94 -0.53
N LYS A 114 -21.11 -6.62 -0.13
CA LYS A 114 -22.41 -6.53 -0.80
C LYS A 114 -23.05 -5.15 -0.67
N GLN A 115 -23.05 -4.58 0.54
CA GLN A 115 -23.76 -3.32 0.84
C GLN A 115 -23.04 -2.08 0.33
N HIS A 116 -21.72 -2.06 0.39
CA HIS A 116 -20.92 -0.86 0.12
C HIS A 116 -20.11 -0.92 -1.17
N LEU A 117 -19.78 -2.13 -1.66
CA LEU A 117 -18.96 -2.30 -2.86
C LEU A 117 -19.73 -2.90 -4.05
N GLY A 118 -21.01 -3.26 -3.85
CA GLY A 118 -21.85 -3.85 -4.88
C GLY A 118 -21.35 -5.23 -5.37
N ILE A 119 -20.52 -5.91 -4.58
CA ILE A 119 -19.96 -7.21 -4.93
C ILE A 119 -21.02 -8.28 -4.69
N ASP A 120 -21.33 -9.07 -5.72
CA ASP A 120 -22.27 -10.18 -5.58
C ASP A 120 -21.66 -11.33 -4.79
N THR A 121 -21.95 -11.35 -3.49
CA THR A 121 -21.72 -12.52 -2.64
C THR A 121 -23.00 -13.36 -2.59
N SER A 122 -23.45 -13.89 -3.72
CA SER A 122 -24.59 -14.81 -3.80
C SER A 122 -24.35 -16.10 -2.99
N LEU A 123 -23.09 -16.38 -2.68
CA LEU A 123 -22.67 -17.44 -1.76
C LEU A 123 -22.97 -17.11 -0.30
N THR A 124 -23.32 -18.16 0.45
CA THR A 124 -23.35 -18.13 1.92
C THR A 124 -21.94 -18.00 2.50
N THR A 125 -21.84 -17.51 3.75
CA THR A 125 -20.58 -17.46 4.51
C THR A 125 -19.85 -18.81 4.52
N GLN A 126 -20.58 -19.91 4.69
CA GLN A 126 -19.98 -21.25 4.71
C GLN A 126 -19.42 -21.65 3.33
N GLN A 127 -20.11 -21.29 2.25
CA GLN A 127 -19.60 -21.53 0.90
C GLN A 127 -18.31 -20.73 0.64
N ILE A 128 -18.26 -19.45 1.01
CA ILE A 128 -17.04 -18.62 0.89
C ILE A 128 -15.89 -19.23 1.69
N LEU A 129 -16.13 -19.66 2.92
CA LEU A 129 -15.12 -20.31 3.76
C LEU A 129 -14.61 -21.63 3.15
N ASN A 130 -15.50 -22.38 2.48
CA ASN A 130 -15.15 -23.66 1.86
C ASN A 130 -14.49 -23.51 0.48
N SER A 131 -14.51 -22.31 -0.11
CA SER A 131 -13.83 -22.05 -1.39
C SER A 131 -12.34 -22.34 -1.28
N SER A 132 -11.79 -22.96 -2.33
CA SER A 132 -10.36 -23.27 -2.43
C SER A 132 -9.54 -21.99 -2.61
N VAL A 133 -8.36 -21.95 -2.01
CA VAL A 133 -7.30 -20.97 -2.34
C VAL A 133 -6.25 -21.60 -3.26
N THR A 134 -5.33 -20.81 -3.81
CA THR A 134 -4.28 -21.35 -4.70
C THR A 134 -3.25 -22.16 -3.92
N ALA A 135 -2.96 -21.75 -2.68
CA ALA A 135 -1.94 -22.41 -1.88
C ALA A 135 -2.35 -23.81 -1.40
N GLN A 136 -1.35 -24.62 -1.10
CA GLN A 136 -1.49 -25.93 -0.50
C GLN A 136 -0.59 -26.02 0.73
N TYR A 137 -1.12 -26.56 1.82
CA TYR A 137 -0.39 -26.59 3.08
C TYR A 137 0.68 -27.68 3.09
N GLY A 138 1.87 -27.33 3.58
CA GLY A 138 2.91 -28.30 3.94
C GLY A 138 3.65 -28.98 2.79
N ILE A 139 3.34 -28.69 1.53
CA ILE A 139 4.06 -29.23 0.37
C ILE A 139 5.52 -28.78 0.33
N THR A 140 6.38 -29.49 -0.40
CA THR A 140 7.83 -29.23 -0.36
C THR A 140 8.18 -27.93 -1.07
N ILE A 141 9.08 -27.12 -0.48
CA ILE A 141 9.62 -25.97 -1.18
C ILE A 141 10.42 -26.42 -2.41
N ALA A 142 10.20 -25.76 -3.55
CA ALA A 142 10.93 -26.05 -4.77
C ALA A 142 12.43 -25.83 -4.57
N LYS A 143 13.27 -26.68 -5.17
CA LYS A 143 14.71 -26.45 -5.25
C LYS A 143 15.01 -25.49 -6.38
N SER A 144 15.79 -24.44 -6.10
CA SER A 144 16.34 -23.51 -7.08
C SER A 144 17.86 -23.47 -6.98
N LYS A 145 18.57 -23.56 -8.11
CA LYS A 145 20.02 -23.39 -8.15
C LYS A 145 20.47 -22.00 -7.71
N LYS A 146 19.65 -20.98 -8.00
CA LYS A 146 19.91 -19.57 -7.71
C LYS A 146 19.21 -19.09 -6.44
N LYS A 147 18.55 -20.00 -5.71
CA LYS A 147 17.57 -19.70 -4.64
C LYS A 147 16.41 -18.85 -5.18
N PHE A 148 15.42 -18.56 -4.34
CA PHE A 148 14.33 -17.63 -4.68
C PHE A 148 14.54 -16.32 -3.92
N PRO A 149 14.13 -15.16 -4.47
CA PRO A 149 14.09 -13.93 -3.69
C PRO A 149 13.05 -14.03 -2.58
N LEU A 150 13.32 -13.39 -1.45
CA LEU A 150 12.41 -13.27 -0.32
C LEU A 150 11.71 -11.91 -0.35
N ILE A 151 10.42 -11.90 -0.04
CA ILE A 151 9.60 -10.71 0.10
C ILE A 151 8.98 -10.71 1.49
N ILE A 152 9.16 -9.63 2.24
CA ILE A 152 8.45 -9.41 3.51
C ILE A 152 7.21 -8.54 3.23
N TYR A 153 6.04 -9.04 3.62
CA TYR A 153 4.78 -8.31 3.55
C TYR A 153 4.39 -7.71 4.91
N ALA A 154 4.17 -6.40 4.94
CA ALA A 154 3.65 -5.66 6.09
C ALA A 154 2.15 -5.32 5.93
N PRO A 155 1.25 -5.93 6.74
CA PRO A 155 -0.19 -5.66 6.66
C PRO A 155 -0.60 -4.28 7.20
N SER A 156 -1.85 -3.89 6.92
CA SER A 156 -2.42 -2.65 7.44
C SER A 156 -2.79 -2.73 8.93
N ASN A 157 -3.25 -1.60 9.47
CA ASN A 157 -3.49 -1.34 10.87
C ASN A 157 -4.23 -2.50 11.58
N SER A 158 -3.50 -3.20 12.45
CA SER A 158 -4.02 -4.31 13.25
C SER A 158 -4.50 -5.53 12.44
N LYS A 159 -4.17 -5.64 11.15
CA LYS A 159 -4.63 -6.73 10.26
C LYS A 159 -3.66 -7.90 10.19
N SER A 160 -4.21 -9.08 9.89
CA SER A 160 -3.46 -10.30 9.65
C SER A 160 -2.83 -10.32 8.25
N SER A 161 -1.74 -11.07 8.09
CA SER A 161 -1.07 -11.33 6.82
C SER A 161 -2.00 -11.87 5.72
N VAL A 162 -3.04 -12.61 6.09
CA VAL A 162 -3.99 -13.17 5.10
C VAL A 162 -4.88 -12.12 4.42
N GLN A 163 -4.84 -10.85 4.88
CA GLN A 163 -5.51 -9.70 4.26
C GLN A 163 -5.21 -9.56 2.76
N ASN A 164 -3.98 -9.87 2.37
CA ASN A 164 -3.50 -9.77 0.99
C ASN A 164 -2.91 -11.11 0.53
N HIS A 165 -3.59 -12.22 0.85
CA HIS A 165 -3.17 -13.55 0.45
C HIS A 165 -3.08 -13.73 -1.07
N ILE A 166 -3.97 -13.12 -1.87
CA ILE A 166 -3.95 -13.26 -3.35
C ILE A 166 -2.61 -12.83 -3.94
N ILE A 167 -2.09 -11.64 -3.60
CA ILE A 167 -0.79 -11.18 -4.12
C ILE A 167 0.37 -12.04 -3.57
N CYS A 168 0.27 -12.55 -2.33
CA CYS A 168 1.27 -13.46 -1.76
C CYS A 168 1.34 -14.78 -2.54
N GLU A 169 0.18 -15.39 -2.82
CA GLU A 169 0.07 -16.61 -3.63
C GLU A 169 0.53 -16.36 -5.07
N TYR A 170 0.14 -15.22 -5.65
CA TYR A 170 0.51 -14.83 -6.99
C TYR A 170 2.03 -14.70 -7.15
N LEU A 171 2.70 -13.97 -6.24
CA LEU A 171 4.17 -13.87 -6.23
C LEU A 171 4.83 -15.24 -6.01
N ALA A 172 4.29 -16.05 -5.10
CA ALA A 172 4.81 -17.40 -4.85
C ALA A 172 4.74 -18.32 -6.08
N SER A 173 3.64 -18.28 -6.83
CA SER A 173 3.49 -19.03 -8.08
C SER A 173 4.52 -18.61 -9.16
N HIS A 174 5.06 -17.40 -9.05
CA HIS A 174 6.09 -16.85 -9.93
C HIS A 174 7.52 -17.01 -9.39
N GLY A 175 7.73 -17.82 -8.35
CA GLY A 175 9.06 -18.10 -7.83
C GLY A 175 9.59 -17.01 -6.89
N PHE A 176 8.73 -16.44 -6.05
CA PHE A 176 9.13 -15.63 -4.90
C PHE A 176 8.76 -16.34 -3.60
N MET A 177 9.57 -16.19 -2.56
CA MET A 177 9.16 -16.53 -1.20
C MET A 177 8.51 -15.30 -0.58
N VAL A 178 7.35 -15.44 0.06
CA VAL A 178 6.67 -14.33 0.74
C VAL A 178 6.45 -14.70 2.20
N VAL A 179 6.93 -13.86 3.12
CA VAL A 179 6.77 -14.03 4.55
C VAL A 179 6.10 -12.83 5.19
N SER A 180 5.29 -13.05 6.22
CA SER A 180 4.56 -11.97 6.90
C SER A 180 4.12 -12.37 8.31
N VAL A 181 3.91 -11.38 9.17
CA VAL A 181 3.14 -11.48 10.41
C VAL A 181 2.12 -10.36 10.46
N GLY A 182 1.04 -10.55 11.20
CA GLY A 182 0.00 -9.53 11.37
C GLY A 182 0.55 -8.26 12.02
N SER A 183 0.04 -7.10 11.60
CA SER A 183 0.35 -5.82 12.23
C SER A 183 -0.29 -5.75 13.62
N ALA A 184 0.45 -5.27 14.61
CA ALA A 184 -0.03 -4.99 15.97
C ALA A 184 0.63 -3.71 16.51
N GLY A 185 0.17 -3.21 17.66
CA GLY A 185 0.85 -2.16 18.41
C GLY A 185 2.05 -2.71 19.18
N GLY A 186 2.62 -1.87 20.05
CA GLY A 186 3.76 -2.25 20.90
C GLY A 186 3.48 -3.47 21.76
N GLU A 187 2.39 -3.41 22.53
CA GLU A 187 2.09 -4.42 23.56
C GLU A 187 0.71 -5.05 23.39
N SER A 188 -0.03 -4.76 22.31
CA SER A 188 -1.34 -5.37 22.06
C SER A 188 -1.70 -5.25 20.59
N LEU A 189 -2.83 -5.83 20.18
CA LEU A 189 -3.34 -5.67 18.82
C LEU A 189 -3.62 -4.20 18.48
N ASN A 190 -3.98 -3.41 19.49
CA ASN A 190 -4.36 -2.01 19.35
C ASN A 190 -3.15 -1.11 19.10
N ARG A 191 -3.23 -0.31 18.04
CA ARG A 191 -2.19 0.64 17.62
C ARG A 191 -2.54 2.05 18.11
N LYS A 192 -2.36 2.28 19.41
CA LYS A 192 -2.77 3.53 20.10
C LYS A 192 -1.84 4.71 19.82
N ASN A 193 -0.56 4.45 19.62
CA ASN A 193 0.47 5.44 19.33
C ASN A 193 1.18 5.03 18.04
N ASP A 194 1.15 5.90 17.05
CA ASP A 194 1.67 5.62 15.71
C ASP A 194 3.16 5.28 15.73
N GLN A 195 4.02 6.08 16.37
CA GLN A 195 5.47 5.84 16.40
C GLN A 195 5.82 4.49 17.04
N ILE A 196 5.24 4.22 18.22
CA ILE A 196 5.41 2.94 18.92
C ILE A 196 4.93 1.79 18.03
N SER A 197 3.80 1.96 17.35
CA SER A 197 3.21 0.92 16.53
C SER A 197 3.99 0.70 15.22
N ILE A 198 4.59 1.74 14.64
CA ILE A 198 5.52 1.62 13.51
C ILE A 198 6.71 0.77 13.94
N MET A 199 7.38 1.14 15.04
CA MET A 199 8.57 0.42 15.52
C MET A 199 8.26 -1.01 15.96
N ALA A 200 7.08 -1.27 16.53
CA ALA A 200 6.66 -2.63 16.86
C ALA A 200 6.57 -3.52 15.62
N GLN A 201 6.03 -3.00 14.52
CA GLN A 201 5.93 -3.73 13.26
C GLN A 201 7.29 -3.87 12.55
N VAL A 202 8.19 -2.90 12.68
CA VAL A 202 9.59 -3.02 12.22
C VAL A 202 10.30 -4.15 12.95
N ALA A 203 10.22 -4.17 14.28
CA ALA A 203 10.83 -5.22 15.11
C ALA A 203 10.24 -6.61 14.81
N ASP A 204 8.95 -6.69 14.46
CA ASP A 204 8.34 -7.94 13.98
C ASP A 204 8.93 -8.42 12.66
N MET A 205 9.15 -7.50 11.72
CA MET A 205 9.78 -7.82 10.43
C MET A 205 11.22 -8.29 10.63
N GLU A 206 11.97 -7.65 11.53
CA GLU A 206 13.35 -8.04 11.90
C GLU A 206 13.37 -9.44 12.53
N TYR A 207 12.45 -9.70 13.47
CA TYR A 207 12.31 -11.02 14.09
C TYR A 207 12.04 -12.09 13.03
N ILE A 208 11.10 -11.85 12.10
CA ILE A 208 10.77 -12.82 11.06
C ILE A 208 11.99 -13.14 10.18
N LEU A 209 12.76 -12.11 9.79
CA LEU A 209 13.93 -12.31 8.96
C LEU A 209 14.95 -13.20 9.68
N ASN A 210 15.28 -12.87 10.93
CA ASN A 210 16.16 -13.68 11.78
C ASN A 210 15.61 -15.09 11.97
N TYR A 211 14.30 -15.26 12.20
CA TYR A 211 13.68 -16.58 12.33
C TYR A 211 13.84 -17.41 11.05
N PHE A 212 13.70 -16.80 9.88
CA PHE A 212 13.89 -17.47 8.59
C PHE A 212 15.32 -17.94 8.36
N GLU A 213 16.29 -17.08 8.66
CA GLU A 213 17.71 -17.34 8.44
C GLU A 213 18.28 -18.31 9.49
N ASP A 214 17.93 -18.10 10.75
CA ASP A 214 18.54 -18.81 11.87
C ASP A 214 17.76 -20.04 12.30
N SER A 215 16.43 -19.96 12.38
CA SER A 215 15.62 -21.11 12.82
C SER A 215 15.27 -22.03 11.66
N LEU A 216 14.78 -21.48 10.56
CA LEU A 216 14.37 -22.29 9.39
C LEU A 216 15.53 -22.64 8.45
N LYS A 217 16.68 -21.94 8.57
CA LYS A 217 17.84 -22.10 7.69
C LYS A 217 17.49 -21.94 6.20
N ILE A 218 16.48 -21.12 5.90
CA ILE A 218 16.02 -20.88 4.52
C ILE A 218 16.90 -19.79 3.91
N LYS A 219 17.62 -20.15 2.85
CA LYS A 219 18.46 -19.21 2.10
C LYS A 219 17.68 -18.60 0.94
N TYR A 220 17.78 -17.29 0.78
CA TYR A 220 17.21 -16.54 -0.34
C TYR A 220 18.30 -15.83 -1.17
N ASN A 221 17.89 -15.21 -2.27
CA ASN A 221 18.77 -14.37 -3.11
C ASN A 221 18.03 -13.09 -3.50
N GLY A 222 18.26 -12.02 -2.72
CA GLY A 222 17.53 -10.76 -2.81
C GLY A 222 16.38 -10.66 -1.82
N LEU A 223 16.21 -9.48 -1.24
CA LEU A 223 15.18 -9.14 -0.27
C LEU A 223 14.34 -7.98 -0.81
N GLY A 224 13.01 -8.16 -0.85
CA GLY A 224 12.05 -7.12 -1.20
C GLY A 224 11.04 -6.89 -0.10
N LEU A 225 10.39 -5.73 -0.13
CA LEU A 225 9.31 -5.39 0.81
C LEU A 225 8.06 -5.00 0.03
N PHE A 226 6.89 -5.38 0.53
CA PHE A 226 5.68 -4.61 0.23
C PHE A 226 4.82 -4.38 1.46
N GLY A 227 4.12 -3.25 1.47
CA GLY A 227 3.29 -2.83 2.59
C GLY A 227 1.99 -2.20 2.12
N PHE A 228 0.89 -2.51 2.82
CA PHE A 228 -0.41 -1.88 2.58
C PHE A 228 -0.76 -0.90 3.71
N SER A 229 -1.19 0.32 3.38
CA SER A 229 -1.64 1.32 4.36
C SER A 229 -0.55 1.58 5.41
N THR A 230 -0.83 1.43 6.70
CA THR A 230 0.17 1.62 7.78
C THR A 230 1.37 0.67 7.67
N GLY A 231 1.23 -0.47 6.97
CA GLY A 231 2.36 -1.35 6.67
C GLY A 231 3.46 -0.66 5.85
N GLY A 232 3.09 0.34 5.04
CA GLY A 232 4.04 1.17 4.29
C GLY A 232 4.97 2.00 5.19
N LEU A 233 4.49 2.40 6.38
CA LEU A 233 5.32 3.09 7.38
C LEU A 233 6.41 2.16 7.92
N ALA A 234 6.04 0.92 8.26
CA ALA A 234 6.96 -0.08 8.78
C ALA A 234 7.98 -0.52 7.72
N THR A 235 7.56 -0.76 6.47
CA THR A 235 8.49 -1.09 5.38
C THR A 235 9.48 0.02 5.10
N THR A 236 9.09 1.28 5.26
CA THR A 236 9.98 2.43 5.08
C THR A 236 11.11 2.41 6.10
N ILE A 237 10.78 2.30 7.38
CA ILE A 237 11.80 2.26 8.45
C ILE A 237 12.64 0.98 8.38
N PHE A 238 12.02 -0.17 8.10
CA PHE A 238 12.76 -1.42 7.93
C PHE A 238 13.80 -1.31 6.81
N GLN A 239 13.44 -0.72 5.67
CA GLN A 239 14.39 -0.48 4.58
C GLN A 239 15.54 0.43 5.02
N MET A 240 15.26 1.51 5.75
CA MET A 240 16.30 2.42 6.27
C MET A 240 17.24 1.76 7.28
N ARG A 241 16.81 0.67 7.94
CA ARG A 241 17.63 -0.12 8.88
C ARG A 241 18.35 -1.29 8.21
N ASN A 242 17.93 -1.71 7.02
CA ASN A 242 18.42 -2.91 6.37
C ASN A 242 18.85 -2.64 4.91
N GLU A 243 20.16 -2.51 4.70
CA GLU A 243 20.77 -2.27 3.39
C GLU A 243 20.65 -3.45 2.41
N GLU A 244 20.27 -4.66 2.86
CA GLU A 244 20.03 -5.80 1.97
C GLU A 244 18.72 -5.69 1.18
N VAL A 245 17.82 -4.79 1.59
CA VAL A 245 16.55 -4.55 0.89
C VAL A 245 16.84 -3.96 -0.49
N GLY A 246 16.53 -4.72 -1.53
CA GLY A 246 16.79 -4.36 -2.92
C GLY A 246 15.61 -3.73 -3.66
N ALA A 247 14.39 -3.76 -3.11
CA ALA A 247 13.21 -3.19 -3.75
C ALA A 247 12.03 -3.01 -2.77
N VAL A 248 11.29 -1.90 -2.89
CA VAL A 248 10.10 -1.62 -2.07
C VAL A 248 8.87 -1.31 -2.93
N PHE A 249 7.79 -2.05 -2.72
CA PHE A 249 6.50 -1.85 -3.38
C PHE A 249 5.43 -1.38 -2.37
N SER A 250 4.94 -0.16 -2.52
CA SER A 250 3.96 0.45 -1.63
C SER A 250 2.55 0.34 -2.21
N MET A 251 1.64 -0.28 -1.46
CA MET A 251 0.21 -0.35 -1.75
C MET A 251 -0.51 0.70 -0.90
N ASP A 252 -0.85 1.83 -1.50
CA ASP A 252 -1.56 2.94 -0.89
C ASP A 252 -1.05 3.28 0.53
N GLY A 253 0.29 3.32 0.64
CA GLY A 253 0.98 3.35 1.92
C GLY A 253 0.84 4.69 2.64
N SER A 254 0.63 4.63 3.96
CA SER A 254 0.37 5.81 4.80
C SER A 254 1.54 6.80 4.87
N GLN A 255 2.76 6.38 4.51
CA GLN A 255 3.94 7.26 4.38
C GLN A 255 3.76 8.34 3.31
N GLU A 256 2.77 8.19 2.42
CA GLU A 256 2.45 9.20 1.42
C GLU A 256 1.38 10.18 1.89
N TYR A 257 0.73 9.99 3.04
CA TYR A 257 -0.41 10.80 3.47
C TYR A 257 -0.10 11.51 4.80
N GLY A 258 -1.13 11.86 5.59
CA GLY A 258 -0.94 12.56 6.86
C GLY A 258 -0.04 11.83 7.87
N HIS A 259 0.14 10.51 7.78
CA HIS A 259 1.08 9.80 8.65
C HIS A 259 2.56 10.04 8.29
N TYR A 260 2.86 10.70 7.16
CA TYR A 260 4.22 11.09 6.80
C TYR A 260 4.88 11.95 7.90
N MET A 261 4.13 12.86 8.50
CA MET A 261 4.69 13.74 9.53
C MET A 261 5.02 12.96 10.81
N THR A 262 4.23 11.95 11.16
CA THR A 262 4.57 11.07 12.28
C THR A 262 5.78 10.19 11.95
N LEU A 263 5.84 9.67 10.72
CA LEU A 263 6.98 8.90 10.22
C LEU A 263 8.28 9.69 10.25
N SER A 264 8.25 10.96 9.85
CA SER A 264 9.43 11.85 9.83
C SER A 264 10.05 12.09 11.21
N LYS A 265 9.31 11.79 12.28
CA LYS A 265 9.74 11.92 13.68
C LYS A 265 10.22 10.60 14.29
N VAL A 266 10.21 9.50 13.53
CA VAL A 266 10.81 8.24 14.00
C VAL A 266 12.33 8.40 13.92
N ASP A 267 13.05 8.08 14.99
CA ASP A 267 14.50 8.31 15.09
C ASP A 267 15.31 7.69 13.94
N ASP A 268 14.89 6.54 13.43
CA ASP A 268 15.53 5.83 12.32
C ASP A 268 15.17 6.39 10.92
N PHE A 269 14.29 7.39 10.85
CA PHE A 269 13.86 7.97 9.57
C PHE A 269 15.00 8.78 8.94
N ASN A 270 15.51 8.30 7.80
CA ASN A 270 16.55 8.98 7.05
C ASN A 270 16.34 8.83 5.54
N LEU A 271 15.97 9.94 4.88
CA LEU A 271 15.76 9.98 3.44
C LEU A 271 17.00 9.65 2.62
N GLU A 272 18.22 9.92 3.12
CA GLU A 272 19.47 9.60 2.40
C GLU A 272 19.64 8.09 2.16
N LYS A 273 19.00 7.26 2.99
CA LYS A 273 19.01 5.80 2.86
C LYS A 273 18.00 5.25 1.87
N THR A 274 17.17 6.09 1.25
CA THR A 274 16.11 5.67 0.31
C THR A 274 16.63 5.50 -1.13
N ASN A 275 17.85 4.99 -1.28
CA ASN A 275 18.53 4.81 -2.57
C ASN A 275 18.15 3.50 -3.31
N VAL A 276 17.07 2.84 -2.87
CA VAL A 276 16.57 1.58 -3.43
C VAL A 276 15.40 1.79 -4.38
N PRO A 277 15.17 0.92 -5.39
CA PRO A 277 13.98 0.97 -6.23
C PRO A 277 12.68 1.06 -5.43
N TYR A 278 11.77 1.95 -5.83
CA TYR A 278 10.51 2.21 -5.13
C TYR A 278 9.33 2.30 -6.12
N CYS A 279 8.27 1.53 -5.88
CA CYS A 279 7.05 1.61 -6.68
C CYS A 279 5.86 1.89 -5.78
N LEU A 280 5.13 2.98 -6.03
CA LEU A 280 3.91 3.35 -5.35
C LEU A 280 2.71 3.08 -6.26
N VAL A 281 1.76 2.30 -5.77
CA VAL A 281 0.42 2.18 -6.35
C VAL A 281 -0.58 2.76 -5.35
N HIS A 282 -1.32 3.79 -5.73
CA HIS A 282 -2.20 4.54 -4.82
C HIS A 282 -3.64 4.62 -5.33
N ASN A 283 -4.56 4.95 -4.41
CA ASN A 283 -5.99 5.00 -4.65
C ASN A 283 -6.42 6.10 -5.65
N ASN A 284 -7.72 6.12 -5.96
CA ASN A 284 -8.36 7.00 -6.93
C ASN A 284 -8.54 8.44 -6.45
N TYR A 285 -8.44 8.72 -5.15
CA TYR A 285 -8.70 10.06 -4.63
C TYR A 285 -7.65 11.06 -5.11
N GLU A 286 -8.15 12.10 -5.75
CA GLU A 286 -7.36 13.27 -6.10
C GLU A 286 -7.36 14.25 -4.91
N ASN A 287 -6.27 14.98 -4.73
CA ASN A 287 -6.16 16.05 -3.72
C ASN A 287 -6.13 15.61 -2.24
N PHE A 288 -5.77 14.36 -1.96
CA PHE A 288 -5.52 13.88 -0.59
C PHE A 288 -4.05 13.96 -0.19
N SER A 289 -3.14 14.02 -1.16
CA SER A 289 -1.72 14.01 -0.90
C SER A 289 -0.89 14.63 -2.03
N VAL A 290 0.23 15.21 -1.65
CA VAL A 290 1.32 15.64 -2.55
C VAL A 290 2.38 14.56 -2.75
N TYR A 291 2.19 13.38 -2.15
CA TYR A 291 3.09 12.22 -2.13
C TYR A 291 4.49 12.62 -1.65
N PRO A 292 4.63 13.13 -0.41
CA PRO A 292 5.85 13.75 0.07
C PRO A 292 6.99 12.73 0.18
N PHE A 293 6.72 11.48 0.60
CA PHE A 293 7.76 10.46 0.67
C PHE A 293 8.26 10.11 -0.74
N TYR A 294 7.38 9.71 -1.66
CA TYR A 294 7.74 9.42 -3.06
C TYR A 294 8.52 10.56 -3.72
N SER A 295 8.12 11.80 -3.46
CA SER A 295 8.78 12.97 -4.04
C SER A 295 10.15 13.23 -3.42
N SER A 296 10.37 12.84 -2.17
CA SER A 296 11.60 13.12 -1.40
C SER A 296 12.65 12.01 -1.44
N ILE A 297 12.29 10.77 -1.82
CA ILE A 297 13.28 9.69 -1.85
C ILE A 297 14.42 9.95 -2.86
N VAL A 298 15.62 9.49 -2.50
CA VAL A 298 16.86 9.66 -3.27
C VAL A 298 16.90 8.77 -4.52
N SER A 299 16.22 7.62 -4.48
CA SER A 299 16.16 6.68 -5.59
C SER A 299 15.71 7.34 -6.90
N ARG A 300 16.46 7.07 -7.96
CA ARG A 300 16.10 7.46 -9.33
C ARG A 300 15.20 6.42 -10.00
N GLU A 301 15.20 5.19 -9.49
CA GLU A 301 14.38 4.07 -9.97
C GLU A 301 13.06 4.06 -9.19
N LYS A 302 12.27 5.14 -9.36
CA LYS A 302 10.99 5.32 -8.66
C LYS A 302 9.79 5.46 -9.60
N TYR A 303 8.70 4.77 -9.27
CA TYR A 303 7.49 4.70 -10.10
C TYR A 303 6.23 4.99 -9.28
N ARG A 304 5.25 5.66 -9.89
CA ARG A 304 3.98 6.00 -9.24
C ARG A 304 2.80 5.72 -10.16
N PHE A 305 1.80 5.01 -9.65
CA PHE A 305 0.60 4.62 -10.40
C PHE A 305 -0.67 4.88 -9.61
N ARG A 306 -1.66 5.47 -10.27
CA ARG A 306 -3.03 5.63 -9.77
C ARG A 306 -3.88 4.44 -10.16
N MET A 307 -4.71 3.97 -9.23
CA MET A 307 -5.75 2.96 -9.43
C MET A 307 -7.12 3.64 -9.55
N PRO A 308 -7.66 3.92 -10.75
CA PRO A 308 -8.82 4.79 -10.93
C PRO A 308 -10.13 4.26 -10.31
N TYR A 309 -10.21 2.94 -10.10
CA TYR A 309 -11.40 2.29 -9.56
C TYR A 309 -11.28 1.87 -8.09
N LEU A 310 -10.15 2.16 -7.42
CA LEU A 310 -9.93 1.73 -6.04
C LEU A 310 -9.89 2.91 -5.10
N ASP A 311 -10.72 2.88 -4.05
CA ASP A 311 -10.48 3.64 -2.83
C ASP A 311 -9.41 2.92 -1.97
N HIS A 312 -9.16 3.42 -0.74
CA HIS A 312 -8.22 2.80 0.19
C HIS A 312 -8.59 1.33 0.51
N ASN A 313 -9.88 1.02 0.61
CA ASN A 313 -10.36 -0.33 0.93
C ASN A 313 -10.15 -1.31 -0.22
N GLY A 314 -10.09 -0.81 -1.46
CA GLY A 314 -9.85 -1.60 -2.67
C GLY A 314 -8.53 -2.36 -2.72
N PHE A 315 -7.57 -2.02 -1.87
CA PHE A 315 -6.27 -2.69 -1.74
C PHE A 315 -6.29 -3.93 -0.84
N VAL A 316 -7.47 -4.45 -0.49
CA VAL A 316 -7.66 -5.68 0.30
C VAL A 316 -8.10 -6.84 -0.62
N SER A 317 -7.36 -7.95 -0.59
CA SER A 317 -7.61 -9.09 -1.48
C SER A 317 -8.94 -9.82 -1.26
N TYR A 318 -9.57 -9.69 -0.09
CA TYR A 318 -10.83 -10.39 0.21
C TYR A 318 -11.94 -10.04 -0.77
N TRP A 319 -12.02 -8.80 -1.24
CA TRP A 319 -13.03 -8.35 -2.19
C TRP A 319 -12.89 -9.09 -3.52
N ARG A 320 -11.65 -9.17 -4.01
CA ARG A 320 -11.33 -9.93 -5.22
C ARG A 320 -11.57 -11.43 -5.01
N PHE A 321 -11.24 -11.98 -3.84
CA PHE A 321 -11.51 -13.38 -3.52
C PHE A 321 -13.01 -13.69 -3.54
N PHE A 322 -13.85 -12.86 -2.90
CA PHE A 322 -15.29 -13.04 -2.87
C PHE A 322 -15.91 -12.98 -4.26
N ASP A 323 -15.45 -12.02 -5.08
CA ASP A 323 -15.87 -11.89 -6.47
C ASP A 323 -15.49 -13.12 -7.31
N LEU A 324 -14.29 -13.68 -7.12
CA LEU A 324 -13.84 -14.91 -7.80
C LEU A 324 -14.61 -16.17 -7.37
N CYS A 325 -15.20 -16.18 -6.17
CA CYS A 325 -15.99 -17.30 -5.69
C CYS A 325 -17.42 -17.33 -6.27
N SER A 326 -17.94 -16.20 -6.75
CA SER A 326 -19.31 -16.11 -7.24
C SER A 326 -19.54 -17.00 -8.47
N THR A 327 -20.79 -17.32 -8.78
CA THR A 327 -21.13 -17.94 -10.08
C THR A 327 -21.42 -16.89 -11.14
N ASN A 328 -21.79 -15.68 -10.71
CA ASN A 328 -21.97 -14.50 -11.54
C ASN A 328 -20.77 -13.56 -11.32
N ASN A 329 -19.55 -14.05 -11.56
CA ASN A 329 -18.34 -13.24 -11.42
C ASN A 329 -18.58 -11.90 -12.11
N SER A 330 -18.73 -10.86 -11.30
CA SER A 330 -18.93 -9.55 -11.85
C SER A 330 -17.58 -9.17 -12.43
N VAL A 331 -17.52 -8.66 -13.65
CA VAL A 331 -16.32 -7.96 -14.11
C VAL A 331 -16.32 -6.57 -13.45
N SER A 332 -16.50 -6.53 -12.12
CA SER A 332 -16.46 -5.29 -11.35
C SER A 332 -15.07 -4.72 -11.52
N LYS A 333 -15.01 -3.51 -12.07
CA LYS A 333 -13.73 -2.85 -12.30
C LYS A 333 -12.98 -2.62 -10.98
N PHE A 334 -13.71 -2.48 -9.88
CA PHE A 334 -13.15 -2.44 -8.53
C PHE A 334 -12.39 -3.73 -8.21
N CYS A 335 -13.03 -4.90 -8.29
CA CYS A 335 -12.39 -6.18 -7.96
C CYS A 335 -11.23 -6.49 -8.90
N VAL A 336 -11.44 -6.35 -10.21
CA VAL A 336 -10.43 -6.66 -11.24
C VAL A 336 -9.21 -5.75 -11.12
N SER A 337 -9.33 -4.52 -10.61
CA SER A 337 -8.19 -3.63 -10.38
C SER A 337 -7.14 -4.23 -9.44
N TYR A 338 -7.52 -5.14 -8.53
CA TYR A 338 -6.56 -5.82 -7.65
C TYR A 338 -5.56 -6.70 -8.42
N ASP A 339 -5.99 -7.29 -9.55
CA ASP A 339 -5.14 -8.11 -10.41
C ASP A 339 -4.00 -7.27 -11.02
N TYR A 340 -4.26 -5.99 -11.30
CA TYR A 340 -3.26 -5.03 -11.79
C TYR A 340 -2.26 -4.63 -10.70
N ILE A 341 -2.67 -4.53 -9.43
CA ILE A 341 -1.73 -4.35 -8.31
C ILE A 341 -0.76 -5.54 -8.26
N SER A 342 -1.30 -6.76 -8.33
CA SER A 342 -0.51 -8.00 -8.27
C SER A 342 0.46 -8.10 -9.45
N SER A 343 0.00 -7.77 -10.65
CA SER A 343 0.82 -7.72 -11.86
C SER A 343 1.90 -6.64 -11.80
N ALA A 344 1.59 -5.49 -11.19
CA ALA A 344 2.54 -4.42 -10.96
C ALA A 344 3.65 -4.83 -10.00
N ALA A 345 3.30 -5.46 -8.88
CA ALA A 345 4.27 -5.98 -7.92
C ALA A 345 5.16 -7.06 -8.55
N LEU A 346 4.58 -8.00 -9.31
CA LEU A 346 5.34 -9.05 -9.99
C LEU A 346 6.37 -8.46 -10.96
N THR A 347 5.95 -7.52 -11.81
CA THR A 347 6.82 -6.88 -12.79
C THR A 347 7.96 -6.13 -12.10
N PHE A 348 7.62 -5.35 -11.06
CA PHE A 348 8.58 -4.61 -10.27
C PHE A 348 9.61 -5.53 -9.58
N PHE A 349 9.17 -6.55 -8.86
CA PHE A 349 10.09 -7.47 -8.18
C PHE A 349 10.89 -8.35 -9.14
N ASN A 350 10.33 -8.77 -10.28
CA ASN A 350 11.12 -9.48 -11.29
C ASN A 350 12.26 -8.59 -11.82
N THR A 351 11.98 -7.31 -12.06
CA THR A 351 12.97 -6.36 -12.59
C THR A 351 14.14 -6.18 -11.62
N TYR A 352 13.85 -5.99 -10.33
CA TYR A 352 14.87 -5.60 -9.35
C TYR A 352 15.46 -6.76 -8.55
N LEU A 353 14.74 -7.87 -8.39
CA LEU A 353 15.21 -9.02 -7.59
C LEU A 353 15.52 -10.26 -8.45
N LYS A 354 15.24 -10.24 -9.76
CA LYS A 354 15.61 -11.33 -10.71
C LYS A 354 16.27 -10.80 -11.99
N PRO A 355 17.42 -10.09 -11.89
CA PRO A 355 18.01 -9.34 -13.00
C PRO A 355 18.42 -10.20 -14.21
N GLU A 356 18.65 -11.51 -14.05
CA GLU A 356 19.02 -12.39 -15.17
C GLU A 356 17.86 -12.73 -16.14
N HIS A 357 16.62 -12.36 -15.80
CA HIS A 357 15.48 -12.45 -16.72
C HIS A 357 15.22 -11.14 -17.50
N VAL A 358 16.04 -10.10 -17.28
CA VAL A 358 15.91 -8.79 -17.93
C VAL A 358 16.83 -8.77 -19.16
N SER A 359 16.31 -9.14 -20.33
CA SER A 359 17.00 -8.85 -21.59
C SER A 359 16.98 -7.35 -21.84
N ASN A 360 18.09 -6.64 -21.62
CA ASN A 360 18.30 -5.22 -21.99
C ASN A 360 17.23 -4.18 -21.55
N SER A 361 16.32 -4.53 -20.63
CA SER A 361 15.08 -3.78 -20.47
C SER A 361 14.89 -3.04 -19.14
N LYS A 362 15.95 -2.42 -18.62
CA LYS A 362 15.74 -1.33 -17.63
C LYS A 362 14.81 -0.23 -18.16
N SER A 363 14.61 -0.13 -19.48
CA SER A 363 13.62 0.72 -20.16
C SER A 363 12.18 0.17 -20.21
N GLU A 364 11.88 -1.04 -19.71
CA GLU A 364 10.57 -1.71 -19.86
C GLU A 364 9.76 -1.91 -18.57
N LEU A 365 10.04 -1.18 -17.48
CA LEU A 365 8.98 -0.90 -16.48
C LEU A 365 7.95 0.09 -17.06
N SER A 366 7.57 -0.10 -18.32
CA SER A 366 6.46 0.55 -18.99
C SER A 366 5.22 -0.29 -18.70
N PHE A 367 4.63 -0.08 -17.53
CA PHE A 367 3.24 -0.51 -17.36
C PHE A 367 2.41 0.16 -18.44
N GLN A 368 1.78 -0.63 -19.29
CA GLN A 368 0.91 -0.08 -20.31
C GLN A 368 -0.28 0.54 -19.62
N ASN A 369 -0.31 1.86 -19.62
CA ASN A 369 -1.43 2.65 -19.12
C ASN A 369 -2.72 2.08 -19.68
N ASN A 370 -3.65 1.79 -18.79
CA ASN A 370 -4.98 1.34 -19.15
C ASN A 370 -5.98 1.97 -18.17
N GLU A 371 -7.25 1.57 -18.26
CA GLU A 371 -8.29 2.14 -17.42
C GLU A 371 -8.17 1.77 -15.93
N TYR A 372 -7.46 0.69 -15.59
CA TYR A 372 -7.34 0.15 -14.23
C TYR A 372 -6.08 0.62 -13.49
N ILE A 373 -5.02 0.97 -14.21
CA ILE A 373 -3.76 1.47 -13.65
C ILE A 373 -3.17 2.53 -14.58
N LYS A 374 -2.87 3.70 -14.02
CA LYS A 374 -2.36 4.87 -14.75
C LYS A 374 -1.06 5.36 -14.14
N ALA A 375 0.01 5.40 -14.92
CA ALA A 375 1.28 6.00 -14.53
C ALA A 375 1.11 7.50 -14.30
N GLU A 376 1.69 8.01 -13.22
CA GLU A 376 1.71 9.44 -12.89
C GLU A 376 3.14 9.96 -12.84
N ALA A 377 3.40 11.03 -13.60
CA ALA A 377 4.70 11.69 -13.65
C ALA A 377 4.67 13.12 -13.07
N LYS A 378 3.58 13.50 -12.39
CA LYS A 378 3.45 14.85 -11.80
C LYS A 378 4.57 15.05 -10.76
N ASP A 379 5.34 16.12 -10.96
CA ASP A 379 6.45 16.50 -10.09
C ASP A 379 5.97 17.40 -8.95
N ASN A 380 6.03 16.86 -7.74
CA ASN A 380 5.71 17.56 -6.50
C ASN A 380 6.96 17.83 -5.65
N SER A 381 8.18 17.70 -6.20
CA SER A 381 9.43 17.77 -5.43
C SER A 381 9.57 19.08 -4.66
N ALA A 382 9.25 20.23 -5.27
CA ALA A 382 9.30 21.53 -4.59
C ALA A 382 8.33 21.63 -3.39
N ILE A 383 7.15 21.00 -3.48
CA ILE A 383 6.15 21.00 -2.40
C ILE A 383 6.51 20.00 -1.31
N ALA A 384 7.07 18.85 -1.68
CA ALA A 384 7.61 17.89 -0.73
C ALA A 384 8.79 18.49 0.05
N GLN A 385 9.69 19.20 -0.63
CA GLN A 385 10.78 19.95 0.01
C GLN A 385 10.25 21.02 0.97
N LEU A 386 9.20 21.75 0.58
CA LEU A 386 8.53 22.70 1.47
C LEU A 386 8.01 22.00 2.73
N GLY A 387 7.32 20.87 2.59
CA GLY A 387 6.86 20.07 3.73
C GLY A 387 8.00 19.58 4.62
N ASN A 388 9.11 19.12 4.03
CA ASN A 388 10.27 18.65 4.79
C ASN A 388 10.98 19.78 5.54
N LEU A 389 11.06 20.98 4.98
CA LEU A 389 11.58 22.16 5.67
C LEU A 389 10.74 22.51 6.89
N ILE A 390 9.40 22.42 6.77
CA ILE A 390 8.52 22.62 7.94
C ILE A 390 8.83 21.58 9.04
N LEU A 391 9.00 20.32 8.67
CA LEU A 391 9.24 19.23 9.63
C LEU A 391 10.62 19.29 10.29
N SER A 392 11.64 19.80 9.60
CA SER A 392 13.02 19.85 10.08
C SER A 392 13.39 21.18 10.74
N ASP A 393 13.08 22.29 10.06
CA ASP A 393 13.56 23.63 10.41
C ASP A 393 12.42 24.58 10.84
N GLY A 394 11.17 24.13 10.73
CA GLY A 394 9.99 24.90 11.09
C GLY A 394 9.47 25.83 9.98
N ILE A 395 8.35 26.49 10.26
CA ILE A 395 7.61 27.28 9.27
C ILE A 395 8.37 28.51 8.77
N ALA A 396 9.23 29.13 9.57
CA ALA A 396 10.00 30.31 9.14
C ALA A 396 10.90 29.99 7.94
N SER A 397 11.68 28.91 8.03
CA SER A 397 12.53 28.43 6.94
C SER A 397 11.74 28.05 5.70
N ALA A 398 10.54 27.46 5.87
CA ALA A 398 9.64 27.16 4.78
C ALA A 398 9.12 28.42 4.08
N MET A 399 8.80 29.48 4.82
CA MET A 399 8.36 30.77 4.28
C MET A 399 9.48 31.54 3.59
N ASP A 400 10.71 31.45 4.10
CA ASP A 400 11.91 31.99 3.43
C ASP A 400 12.17 31.26 2.10
N TYR A 401 12.00 29.94 2.09
CA TYR A 401 12.11 29.13 0.87
C TYR A 401 11.06 29.51 -0.17
N ILE A 402 9.79 29.68 0.24
CA ILE A 402 8.73 30.18 -0.65
C ILE A 402 9.09 31.55 -1.21
N SER A 403 9.54 32.48 -0.35
CA SER A 403 9.88 33.85 -0.73
C SER A 403 11.04 33.91 -1.73
N SER A 404 12.01 33.00 -1.59
CA SER A 404 13.14 32.88 -2.51
C SER A 404 12.77 32.22 -3.85
N ASN A 405 11.60 31.56 -3.93
CA ASN A 405 11.17 30.76 -5.08
C ASN A 405 9.73 31.12 -5.53
N GLN A 406 9.33 32.39 -5.42
CA GLN A 406 7.96 32.84 -5.65
C GLN A 406 7.36 32.38 -7.00
N GLU A 407 8.13 32.46 -8.09
CA GLU A 407 7.69 32.03 -9.42
C GLU A 407 7.29 30.54 -9.46
N THR A 408 7.91 29.71 -8.62
CA THR A 408 7.59 28.29 -8.50
C THR A 408 6.30 28.07 -7.73
N PHE A 409 6.06 28.82 -6.65
CA PHE A 409 4.95 28.58 -5.73
C PHE A 409 3.65 29.30 -6.11
N VAL A 410 3.72 30.40 -6.87
CA VAL A 410 2.53 31.14 -7.32
C VAL A 410 1.59 30.32 -8.20
N ASN A 411 2.07 29.23 -8.81
CA ASN A 411 1.26 28.34 -9.64
C ASN A 411 0.91 27.01 -8.94
N LYS A 412 1.11 26.92 -7.62
CA LYS A 412 0.95 25.68 -6.82
C LYS A 412 -0.18 25.75 -5.81
N GLU A 413 -1.22 26.53 -6.11
CA GLU A 413 -2.35 26.76 -5.22
C GLU A 413 -2.94 25.46 -4.65
N ASN A 414 -3.23 24.49 -5.52
CA ASN A 414 -3.85 23.24 -5.11
C ASN A 414 -2.89 22.39 -4.27
N GLU A 415 -1.62 22.30 -4.64
CA GLU A 415 -0.61 21.56 -3.89
C GLU A 415 -0.38 22.14 -2.49
N ILE A 416 -0.40 23.47 -2.35
CA ILE A 416 -0.30 24.15 -1.05
C ILE A 416 -1.54 23.88 -0.21
N ASN A 417 -2.74 23.90 -0.80
CA ASN A 417 -3.96 23.51 -0.10
C ASN A 417 -3.88 22.06 0.40
N ILE A 418 -3.38 21.13 -0.42
CA ILE A 418 -3.22 19.72 -0.04
C ILE A 418 -2.17 19.57 1.06
N LEU A 419 -1.00 20.20 0.93
CA LEU A 419 0.04 20.16 1.96
C LEU A 419 -0.50 20.71 3.29
N SER A 420 -1.24 21.82 3.26
CA SER A 420 -1.83 22.41 4.46
C SER A 420 -2.83 21.47 5.14
N LYS A 421 -3.65 20.73 4.37
CA LYS A 421 -4.54 19.69 4.91
C LYS A 421 -3.77 18.60 5.63
N MET A 422 -2.64 18.18 5.08
CA MET A 422 -1.80 17.17 5.73
C MET A 422 -1.32 17.68 7.08
N PHE A 423 -0.86 18.92 7.18
CA PHE A 423 -0.33 19.50 8.43
C PHE A 423 -1.41 19.89 9.46
N ARG A 424 -2.66 20.08 9.03
CA ARG A 424 -3.74 20.71 9.79
C ARG A 424 -3.96 20.19 11.21
N ASP A 425 -3.84 18.88 11.42
CA ASP A 425 -4.16 18.25 12.71
C ASP A 425 -2.99 18.34 13.70
N SER A 426 -1.76 18.17 13.20
CA SER A 426 -0.55 18.06 14.04
C SER A 426 0.30 19.34 14.11
N TYR A 427 0.13 20.24 13.14
CA TYR A 427 0.96 21.45 12.92
C TYR A 427 0.05 22.61 12.54
N LYS A 428 -0.71 23.04 13.54
CA LYS A 428 -1.83 23.98 13.40
C LYS A 428 -1.39 25.32 12.81
N ASN A 429 -0.30 25.87 13.34
CA ASN A 429 0.19 27.19 12.92
C ASN A 429 0.77 27.13 11.51
N GLU A 430 1.48 26.06 11.20
CA GLU A 430 2.14 25.85 9.92
C GLU A 430 1.12 25.68 8.79
N ALA A 431 0.05 24.94 9.04
CA ALA A 431 -1.08 24.85 8.10
C ALA A 431 -1.74 26.22 7.86
N LYS A 432 -1.92 27.04 8.91
CA LYS A 432 -2.48 28.40 8.78
C LYS A 432 -1.58 29.33 7.97
N GLU A 433 -0.29 29.37 8.24
CA GLU A 433 0.68 30.21 7.52
C GLU A 433 0.74 29.87 6.02
N LEU A 434 0.75 28.57 5.69
CA LEU A 434 0.67 28.14 4.28
C LEU A 434 -0.60 28.61 3.59
N LEU A 435 -1.75 28.55 4.27
CA LEU A 435 -3.03 28.97 3.71
C LEU A 435 -3.16 30.49 3.62
N LEU A 436 -2.58 31.25 4.55
CA LEU A 436 -2.47 32.71 4.46
C LEU A 436 -1.61 33.15 3.28
N PHE A 437 -0.48 32.47 3.05
CA PHE A 437 0.29 32.66 1.83
C PHE A 437 -0.55 32.37 0.59
N ASN A 438 -1.30 31.27 0.61
CA ASN A 438 -2.08 30.84 -0.55
C ASN A 438 -3.21 31.81 -0.89
N THR A 439 -4.00 32.26 0.10
CA THR A 439 -5.08 33.24 -0.12
C THR A 439 -4.57 34.60 -0.55
N LYS A 440 -3.37 35.01 -0.10
CA LYS A 440 -2.73 36.26 -0.55
C LYS A 440 -2.35 36.21 -2.03
N ASN A 441 -1.82 35.08 -2.51
CA ASN A 441 -1.44 34.93 -3.93
C ASN A 441 -2.64 34.61 -4.83
N HIS A 442 -3.68 34.00 -4.26
CA HIS A 442 -4.89 33.59 -4.97
C HIS A 442 -6.16 34.21 -4.36
N PRO A 443 -6.30 35.55 -4.35
CA PRO A 443 -7.39 36.24 -3.64
C PRO A 443 -8.79 35.91 -4.20
N ASN A 444 -8.86 35.44 -5.45
CA ASN A 444 -10.09 35.03 -6.12
C ASN A 444 -10.34 33.51 -6.09
N SER A 445 -9.54 32.74 -5.36
CA SER A 445 -9.76 31.30 -5.19
C SER A 445 -10.70 31.01 -4.04
N TRP A 446 -11.91 30.51 -4.35
CA TRP A 446 -12.82 30.04 -3.31
C TRP A 446 -12.23 28.85 -2.54
N GLN A 447 -11.42 27.99 -3.17
CA GLN A 447 -10.78 26.86 -2.50
C GLN A 447 -9.79 27.32 -1.44
N ALA A 448 -8.91 28.25 -1.75
CA ALA A 448 -7.93 28.75 -0.79
C ALA A 448 -8.60 29.36 0.45
N HIS A 449 -9.63 30.19 0.23
CA HIS A 449 -10.42 30.78 1.32
C HIS A 449 -11.21 29.75 2.13
N PHE A 450 -11.79 28.74 1.47
CA PHE A 450 -12.49 27.65 2.13
C PHE A 450 -11.55 26.84 3.04
N GLU A 451 -10.37 26.46 2.54
CA GLU A 451 -9.42 25.66 3.32
C GLU A 451 -8.84 26.45 4.51
N LEU A 452 -8.61 27.76 4.35
CA LEU A 452 -8.23 28.65 5.44
C LEU A 452 -9.34 28.73 6.51
N GLY A 453 -10.57 29.00 6.08
CA GLY A 453 -11.71 29.11 6.99
C GLY A 453 -12.02 27.79 7.72
N PHE A 454 -11.94 26.66 7.03
CA PHE A 454 -12.09 25.35 7.65
C PHE A 454 -10.97 25.04 8.66
N THR A 455 -9.74 25.46 8.37
CA THR A 455 -8.60 25.32 9.31
C THR A 455 -8.83 26.15 10.57
N TYR A 456 -9.24 27.41 10.43
CA TYR A 456 -9.61 28.25 11.58
C TYR A 456 -10.71 27.62 12.43
N LYS A 457 -11.75 27.07 11.80
CA LYS A 457 -12.84 26.40 12.51
C LYS A 457 -12.34 25.22 13.35
N LEU A 458 -11.47 24.37 12.78
CA LEU A 458 -10.91 23.23 13.52
C LEU A 458 -10.00 23.64 14.68
N HIS A 459 -9.56 24.89 14.71
CA HIS A 459 -8.73 25.45 15.79
C HIS A 459 -9.51 26.40 16.68
N ASP A 460 -10.85 26.37 16.63
CA ASP A 460 -11.77 27.18 17.44
C ASP A 460 -11.65 28.70 17.22
N GLU A 461 -11.08 29.12 16.08
CA GLU A 461 -10.95 30.54 15.67
C GLU A 461 -12.17 30.99 14.86
N LEU A 462 -13.37 30.88 15.44
CA LEU A 462 -14.66 30.96 14.73
C LEU A 462 -14.89 32.28 13.96
N THR A 463 -14.44 33.42 14.48
CA THR A 463 -14.58 34.72 13.79
C THR A 463 -13.79 34.74 12.49
N LEU A 464 -12.52 34.32 12.52
CA LEU A 464 -11.66 34.25 11.34
C LEU A 464 -12.13 33.17 10.36
N ALA A 465 -12.64 32.06 10.89
CA ALA A 465 -13.27 31.00 10.10
C ALA A 465 -14.43 31.55 9.28
N LYS A 466 -15.34 32.27 9.94
CA LYS A 466 -16.53 32.87 9.31
C LYS A 466 -16.16 33.91 8.27
N GLU A 467 -15.19 34.78 8.54
CA GLU A 467 -14.70 35.77 7.57
C GLU A 467 -14.18 35.09 6.29
N SER A 468 -13.29 34.11 6.45
CA SER A 468 -12.70 33.38 5.32
C SER A 468 -13.76 32.59 4.54
N LEU A 469 -14.68 31.93 5.24
CA LEU A 469 -15.76 31.15 4.60
C LEU A 469 -16.79 32.02 3.90
N LEU A 470 -17.10 33.22 4.42
CA LEU A 470 -17.95 34.18 3.71
C LEU A 470 -17.28 34.65 2.42
N LYS A 471 -15.96 34.86 2.42
CA LYS A 471 -15.23 35.16 1.18
C LYS A 471 -15.27 33.99 0.19
N ALA A 472 -15.11 32.76 0.68
CA ALA A 472 -15.25 31.56 -0.15
C ALA A 472 -16.67 31.43 -0.74
N GLN A 473 -17.70 31.75 0.04
CA GLN A 473 -19.10 31.75 -0.39
C GLN A 473 -19.37 32.85 -1.43
N GLU A 474 -18.81 34.05 -1.27
CA GLU A 474 -18.92 35.13 -2.26
C GLU A 474 -18.37 34.68 -3.63
N LEU A 475 -17.24 33.97 -3.62
CA LEU A 475 -16.58 33.47 -4.82
C LEU A 475 -17.23 32.21 -5.40
N ASN A 476 -17.94 31.41 -4.59
CA ASN A 476 -18.64 30.20 -5.02
C ASN A 476 -19.91 29.92 -4.16
N PRO A 477 -21.01 30.66 -4.41
CA PRO A 477 -22.19 30.66 -3.51
C PRO A 477 -22.95 29.33 -3.49
N GLU A 478 -22.90 28.58 -4.59
CA GLU A 478 -23.59 27.30 -4.75
C GLU A 478 -22.84 26.12 -4.09
N ASN A 479 -21.67 26.35 -3.50
CA ASN A 479 -20.90 25.29 -2.89
C ASN A 479 -21.54 24.79 -1.57
N ALA A 480 -22.06 23.56 -1.61
CA ALA A 480 -22.75 22.96 -0.48
C ALA A 480 -21.88 22.81 0.78
N GLU A 481 -20.57 22.54 0.64
CA GLU A 481 -19.70 22.34 1.81
C GLU A 481 -19.39 23.67 2.49
N ILE A 482 -19.17 24.75 1.73
CA ILE A 482 -19.02 26.10 2.29
C ILE A 482 -20.26 26.46 3.14
N ASN A 483 -21.46 26.27 2.57
CA ASN A 483 -22.72 26.57 3.24
C ASN A 483 -22.93 25.72 4.50
N LYS A 484 -22.60 24.43 4.44
CA LYS A 484 -22.67 23.52 5.58
C LYS A 484 -21.76 23.97 6.73
N VAL A 485 -20.50 24.26 6.43
CA VAL A 485 -19.53 24.66 7.46
C VAL A 485 -19.89 26.02 8.09
N LEU A 486 -20.40 26.98 7.31
CA LEU A 486 -20.92 28.25 7.83
C LEU A 486 -22.12 28.04 8.78
N ASN A 487 -23.02 27.13 8.44
CA ASN A 487 -24.16 26.80 9.30
C ASN A 487 -23.71 26.17 10.62
N GLU A 488 -22.74 25.25 10.59
CA GLU A 488 -22.16 24.66 11.80
C GLU A 488 -21.57 25.72 12.74
N ILE A 489 -20.86 26.72 12.19
CA ILE A 489 -20.33 27.85 12.98
C ILE A 489 -21.48 28.67 13.60
N ASN A 490 -22.48 29.05 12.81
CA ASN A 490 -23.61 29.84 13.29
C ASN A 490 -24.44 29.10 14.37
N GLU A 491 -24.50 27.77 14.31
CA GLU A 491 -25.14 26.95 15.35
C GLU A 491 -24.29 26.89 16.63
N SER A 492 -22.97 26.85 16.51
CA SER A 492 -22.06 26.88 17.66
C SER A 492 -22.10 28.20 18.41
N GLU A 493 -22.27 29.34 17.72
CA GLU A 493 -22.41 30.67 18.32
C GLU A 493 -23.74 30.88 19.09
N LYS A 494 -24.73 29.98 18.90
CA LYS A 494 -26.05 30.05 19.56
C LYS A 494 -26.12 29.23 20.86
N LYS A 495 -25.13 28.39 21.13
CA LYS A 495 -25.03 27.58 22.36
C LYS A 495 -24.14 28.29 23.37
#